data_AF-A0A2V2UWE0-F1
#
_entry.id   AF-A0A2V2UWE0-F1
#
_cell.length_a   1.000
_cell.length_b   1.000
_cell.length_c   1.000
_cell.angle_alpha   90.00
_cell.angle_beta   90.00
_cell.angle_gamma   90.00
#
_symmetry.space_group_name_H-M   'P 1'
#
loop_
_entity.id
_entity.type
_entity.pdbx_description
1 polymer ?
#
loop_
_entity_poly.entity_id
_entity_poly.type
_entity_poly.pdbx_seq_one_letter_code
_entity_poly.pdbx_strand_id
1 'polypeptide(L)'
;MQQHDFNFLISGLTDYLISENFGRCTVFAFLNVSFVSGIERRLRELRPSPQSQSHRCALAVYSQERFTRHHVLPPLEHFSERIDVECGVLYVTEVENFPLVDAFFFVKSNPMTLVGLRMAAAGEHHTTTSTVRQFTEYLAAYFNGWEELSRQLSWEIIYVQHADSTPMNDWQGCDVVDSNNVSGADNNEIAAFWNEKVRQYQVSISSRDVPRRF
;
A
#
# COMPACT_ATOMS: atom_id res chain seq x y z
N MET A 1 -21.84 5.12 -36.10
CA MET A 1 -21.10 4.32 -35.10
C MET A 1 -21.67 2.92 -35.16
N GLN A 2 -20.86 1.89 -35.44
CA GLN A 2 -21.36 0.52 -35.48
C GLN A 2 -21.57 -0.01 -34.06
N GLN A 3 -22.44 -1.03 -33.90
CA GLN A 3 -22.77 -1.59 -32.59
C GLN A 3 -21.56 -2.17 -31.84
N HIS A 4 -20.54 -2.64 -32.59
CA HIS A 4 -19.28 -3.12 -32.02
C HIS A 4 -18.42 -1.98 -31.43
N ASP A 5 -18.35 -0.83 -32.11
CA ASP A 5 -17.65 0.37 -31.62
C ASP A 5 -18.28 0.91 -30.34
N PHE A 6 -19.61 0.91 -30.27
CA PHE A 6 -20.36 1.36 -29.09
C PHE A 6 -20.13 0.43 -27.90
N ASN A 7 -20.17 -0.90 -28.11
CA ASN A 7 -19.88 -1.86 -27.05
C ASN A 7 -18.43 -1.77 -26.55
N PHE A 8 -17.47 -1.48 -27.43
CA PHE A 8 -16.07 -1.26 -27.05
C PHE A 8 -15.89 0.02 -26.24
N LEU A 9 -16.58 1.10 -26.62
CA LEU A 9 -16.61 2.36 -25.86
C LEU A 9 -17.23 2.19 -24.48
N ILE A 10 -18.34 1.45 -24.37
CA ILE A 10 -18.99 1.17 -23.09
C ILE A 10 -18.13 0.25 -22.23
N SER A 11 -17.48 -0.77 -22.80
CA SER A 11 -16.49 -1.60 -22.07
C SER A 11 -15.37 -0.73 -21.54
N GLY A 12 -14.74 0.09 -22.40
CA GLY A 12 -13.64 0.97 -22.01
C GLY A 12 -14.03 1.99 -20.94
N LEU A 13 -15.25 2.53 -20.98
CA LEU A 13 -15.78 3.40 -19.92
C LEU A 13 -16.07 2.64 -18.63
N THR A 14 -16.55 1.40 -18.73
CA THR A 14 -16.81 0.55 -17.54
C THR A 14 -15.51 0.13 -16.89
N ASP A 15 -14.51 -0.27 -17.68
CA ASP A 15 -13.17 -0.61 -17.24
C ASP A 15 -12.46 0.62 -16.64
N TYR A 16 -12.67 1.80 -17.21
CA TYR A 16 -12.21 3.09 -16.67
C TYR A 16 -12.86 3.43 -15.33
N LEU A 17 -14.19 3.30 -15.21
CA LEU A 17 -14.93 3.59 -13.97
C LEU A 17 -14.66 2.55 -12.87
N ILE A 18 -14.43 1.29 -13.25
CA ILE A 18 -13.95 0.23 -12.34
C ILE A 18 -12.54 0.56 -11.88
N SER A 19 -11.65 1.02 -12.77
CA SER A 19 -10.28 1.45 -12.44
C SER A 19 -10.26 2.64 -11.48
N GLU A 20 -11.11 3.66 -11.69
CA GLU A 20 -11.16 4.86 -10.86
C GLU A 20 -11.68 4.56 -9.44
N ASN A 21 -12.65 3.66 -9.30
CA ASN A 21 -13.17 3.21 -8.00
C ASN A 21 -12.41 2.03 -7.40
N PHE A 22 -11.50 1.41 -8.14
CA PHE A 22 -10.79 0.20 -7.73
C PHE A 22 -10.05 0.44 -6.42
N GLY A 23 -9.31 1.55 -6.31
CA GLY A 23 -8.51 1.85 -5.12
C GLY A 23 -9.36 1.95 -3.85
N ARG A 24 -10.34 2.86 -3.85
CA ARG A 24 -11.20 3.10 -2.67
C ARG A 24 -12.04 1.88 -2.27
N CYS A 25 -12.69 1.22 -3.22
CA CYS A 25 -13.52 0.05 -2.91
C CYS A 25 -12.68 -1.16 -2.47
N THR A 26 -11.50 -1.36 -3.07
CA THR A 26 -10.63 -2.49 -2.74
C THR A 26 -10.02 -2.35 -1.35
N VAL A 27 -9.65 -1.15 -0.93
CA VAL A 27 -9.14 -0.91 0.44
C VAL A 27 -10.12 -1.44 1.48
N PHE A 28 -11.42 -1.13 1.37
CA PHE A 28 -12.40 -1.61 2.35
C PHE A 28 -12.68 -3.12 2.26
N ALA A 29 -12.37 -3.77 1.13
CA ALA A 29 -12.46 -5.23 1.03
C ALA A 29 -11.47 -5.94 1.98
N PHE A 30 -10.38 -5.28 2.41
CA PHE A 30 -9.47 -5.81 3.43
C PHE A 30 -10.12 -5.95 4.81
N LEU A 31 -11.26 -5.33 5.08
CA LEU A 31 -12.03 -5.59 6.30
C LEU A 31 -12.74 -6.95 6.27
N ASN A 32 -12.82 -7.60 5.10
CA ASN A 32 -13.45 -8.91 4.96
C ASN A 32 -12.42 -10.04 5.14
N VAL A 33 -12.67 -10.90 6.13
CA VAL A 33 -11.79 -12.03 6.49
C VAL A 33 -11.57 -12.99 5.32
N SER A 34 -12.62 -13.31 4.56
CA SER A 34 -12.52 -14.24 3.43
C SER A 34 -11.70 -13.64 2.29
N PHE A 35 -11.84 -12.33 2.06
CA PHE A 35 -11.03 -11.60 1.08
C PHE A 35 -9.55 -11.67 1.46
N VAL A 36 -9.20 -11.24 2.68
CA VAL A 36 -7.82 -11.24 3.18
C VAL A 36 -7.21 -12.64 3.14
N SER A 37 -7.96 -13.67 3.57
CA SER A 37 -7.51 -15.07 3.49
C SER A 37 -7.19 -15.53 2.05
N GLY A 38 -7.94 -15.02 1.06
CA GLY A 38 -7.69 -15.27 -0.35
C GLY A 38 -6.46 -14.54 -0.90
N ILE A 39 -6.15 -13.37 -0.35
CA ILE A 39 -4.94 -12.59 -0.67
C ILE A 39 -3.70 -13.25 -0.12
N GLU A 40 -3.70 -13.63 1.16
CA GLU A 40 -2.53 -14.20 1.86
C GLU A 40 -1.92 -15.40 1.13
N ARG A 41 -2.76 -16.23 0.52
CA ARG A 41 -2.35 -17.44 -0.20
C ARG A 41 -1.71 -17.15 -1.56
N ARG A 42 -1.88 -15.94 -2.09
CA ARG A 42 -1.46 -15.51 -3.43
C ARG A 42 -0.37 -14.43 -3.42
N LEU A 43 -0.01 -13.91 -2.25
CA LEU A 43 1.05 -12.92 -2.12
C LEU A 43 2.37 -13.47 -2.66
N ARG A 44 2.96 -12.74 -3.60
CA ARG A 44 4.27 -13.05 -4.16
C ARG A 44 5.25 -11.96 -3.77
N GLU A 45 6.37 -12.35 -3.15
CA GLU A 45 7.45 -11.43 -2.84
C GLU A 45 8.11 -10.90 -4.12
N LEU A 46 8.27 -9.59 -4.21
CA LEU A 46 9.09 -8.91 -5.22
C LEU A 46 10.50 -8.75 -4.64
N ARG A 47 11.48 -9.41 -5.27
CA ARG A 47 12.84 -9.45 -4.75
C ARG A 47 13.79 -8.72 -5.69
N PRO A 48 14.74 -7.92 -5.17
CA PRO A 48 15.75 -7.26 -5.98
C PRO A 48 16.73 -8.28 -6.60
N SER A 49 16.88 -9.46 -6.00
CA SER A 49 17.70 -10.57 -6.52
C SER A 49 17.11 -11.93 -6.15
N PRO A 50 17.21 -12.96 -7.02
CA PRO A 50 16.80 -14.33 -6.70
C PRO A 50 17.53 -14.93 -5.48
N GLN A 51 18.73 -14.43 -5.17
CA GLN A 51 19.59 -14.90 -4.08
C GLN A 51 19.17 -14.35 -2.71
N SER A 52 18.34 -13.30 -2.67
CA SER A 52 17.83 -12.74 -1.43
C SER A 52 16.96 -13.76 -0.70
N GLN A 53 17.17 -13.88 0.61
CA GLN A 53 16.38 -14.74 1.48
C GLN A 53 14.89 -14.39 1.34
N SER A 54 14.06 -15.40 1.10
CA SER A 54 12.62 -15.18 0.98
C SER A 54 12.03 -14.84 2.34
N HIS A 55 11.13 -13.87 2.34
CA HIS A 55 10.37 -13.43 3.50
C HIS A 55 8.87 -13.63 3.25
N ARG A 56 8.18 -14.29 4.20
CA ARG A 56 6.71 -14.34 4.17
C ARG A 56 6.17 -13.04 4.72
N CYS A 57 5.32 -12.36 3.94
CA CYS A 57 4.65 -11.13 4.32
C CYS A 57 3.98 -11.25 5.70
N ALA A 58 4.13 -10.22 6.52
CA ALA A 58 3.54 -10.12 7.84
C ALA A 58 2.02 -10.35 7.82
N LEU A 59 1.32 -9.84 6.78
CA LEU A 59 -0.11 -10.11 6.59
C LEU A 59 -0.41 -11.62 6.52
N ALA A 60 0.41 -12.40 5.80
CA ALA A 60 0.20 -13.85 5.65
C ALA A 60 0.68 -14.69 6.85
N VAL A 61 1.43 -14.09 7.78
CA VAL A 61 1.97 -14.80 8.96
C VAL A 61 1.13 -14.51 10.21
N TYR A 62 0.67 -13.28 10.37
CA TYR A 62 0.04 -12.78 11.60
C TYR A 62 -1.45 -12.43 11.45
N SER A 63 -2.09 -12.77 10.33
CA SER A 63 -3.52 -12.49 10.06
C SER A 63 -4.54 -13.06 11.06
N GLN A 64 -4.10 -13.93 11.98
CA GLN A 64 -4.93 -14.36 13.10
C GLN A 64 -5.42 -13.17 13.95
N GLU A 65 -4.64 -12.07 13.99
CA GLU A 65 -5.08 -10.77 14.48
C GLU A 65 -5.92 -10.07 13.39
N ARG A 66 -7.22 -10.39 13.41
CA ARG A 66 -8.21 -9.85 12.46
C ARG A 66 -8.23 -8.33 12.49
N PHE A 67 -8.49 -7.70 11.35
CA PHE A 67 -8.89 -6.30 11.35
C PHE A 67 -10.12 -6.14 12.24
N THR A 68 -9.98 -5.40 13.33
CA THR A 68 -11.07 -5.18 14.30
C THR A 68 -11.96 -4.02 13.86
N ARG A 69 -11.38 -3.06 13.14
CA ARG A 69 -12.01 -1.83 12.64
C ARG A 69 -11.11 -1.15 11.61
N HIS A 70 -11.65 -0.14 10.94
CA HIS A 70 -10.85 0.86 10.23
C HIS A 70 -10.81 2.18 11.03
N HIS A 71 -9.84 3.02 10.72
CA HIS A 71 -9.75 4.39 11.21
C HIS A 71 -9.45 5.32 10.05
N VAL A 72 -10.26 6.37 9.92
CA VAL A 72 -10.12 7.36 8.85
C VAL A 72 -9.28 8.52 9.37
N LEU A 73 -8.13 8.75 8.76
CA LEU A 73 -7.23 9.86 9.04
C LEU A 73 -7.68 11.08 8.24
N PRO A 74 -8.10 12.17 8.90
CA PRO A 74 -8.52 13.39 8.22
C PRO A 74 -7.30 14.13 7.66
N PRO A 75 -7.49 15.11 6.74
CA PRO A 75 -6.41 16.00 6.33
C PRO A 75 -5.76 16.69 7.53
N LEU A 76 -4.44 16.95 7.46
CA LEU A 76 -3.69 17.52 8.58
C LEU A 76 -4.22 18.89 9.04
N GLU A 77 -4.86 19.66 8.14
CA GLU A 77 -5.53 20.93 8.47
C GLU A 77 -6.67 20.76 9.48
N HIS A 78 -7.29 19.58 9.51
CA HIS A 78 -8.38 19.23 10.41
C HIS A 78 -7.95 18.27 11.53
N PHE A 79 -6.67 17.88 11.58
CA PHE A 79 -6.15 16.94 12.54
C PHE A 79 -5.63 17.67 13.78
N SER A 80 -6.34 17.51 14.91
CA SER A 80 -6.07 18.28 16.12
C SER A 80 -5.12 17.58 17.11
N GLU A 81 -5.16 16.25 17.19
CA GLU A 81 -4.44 15.48 18.20
C GLU A 81 -3.87 14.19 17.63
N ARG A 82 -2.59 13.94 17.90
CA ARG A 82 -1.92 12.69 17.58
C ARG A 82 -2.57 11.52 18.30
N ILE A 83 -2.67 10.40 17.59
CA ILE A 83 -3.25 9.15 18.10
C ILE A 83 -2.17 8.12 18.40
N ASP A 84 -2.48 7.15 19.24
CA ASP A 84 -1.60 6.03 19.47
C ASP A 84 -1.69 5.01 18.33
N VAL A 85 -0.58 4.34 18.04
CA VAL A 85 -0.55 3.25 17.06
C VAL A 85 -1.31 2.05 17.62
N GLU A 86 -2.26 1.53 16.85
CA GLU A 86 -3.02 0.33 17.18
C GLU A 86 -2.80 -0.75 16.11
N CYS A 87 -2.38 -1.93 16.55
CA CYS A 87 -2.27 -3.09 15.66
C CYS A 87 -3.67 -3.64 15.30
N GLY A 88 -3.81 -4.16 14.09
CA GLY A 88 -5.10 -4.70 13.61
C GLY A 88 -6.14 -3.63 13.24
N VAL A 89 -5.74 -2.36 13.15
CA VAL A 89 -6.56 -1.28 12.59
C VAL A 89 -6.13 -0.97 11.18
N LEU A 90 -7.09 -0.96 10.25
CA LEU A 90 -6.87 -0.49 8.88
C LEU A 90 -6.98 1.04 8.84
N TYR A 91 -5.86 1.73 8.69
CA TYR A 91 -5.82 3.18 8.53
C TYR A 91 -6.05 3.55 7.06
N VAL A 92 -7.08 4.35 6.84
CA VAL A 92 -7.45 4.89 5.52
C VAL A 92 -7.42 6.41 5.62
N THR A 93 -7.06 7.09 4.55
CA THR A 93 -6.87 8.55 4.54
C THR A 93 -7.93 9.26 3.71
N GLU A 94 -8.36 10.43 4.17
CA GLU A 94 -9.19 11.36 3.40
C GLU A 94 -8.37 12.30 2.50
N VAL A 95 -7.04 12.33 2.70
CA VAL A 95 -6.14 13.14 1.88
C VAL A 95 -6.14 12.62 0.44
N GLU A 96 -6.57 13.46 -0.49
CA GLU A 96 -6.46 13.14 -1.91
C GLU A 96 -5.00 12.93 -2.32
N ASN A 97 -4.73 11.87 -3.08
CA ASN A 97 -3.38 11.49 -3.50
C ASN A 97 -2.40 11.34 -2.33
N PHE A 98 -2.87 10.79 -1.21
CA PHE A 98 -2.00 10.48 -0.07
C PHE A 98 -0.73 9.74 -0.52
N PRO A 99 0.44 10.14 -0.02
CA PRO A 99 1.69 9.64 -0.53
C PRO A 99 1.86 8.14 -0.27
N LEU A 100 2.53 7.49 -1.22
CA LEU A 100 3.05 6.13 -1.16
C LEU A 100 2.02 4.98 -1.15
N VAL A 101 0.92 5.11 -0.40
CA VAL A 101 -0.05 4.03 -0.14
C VAL A 101 -1.48 4.55 -0.18
N ASP A 102 -2.46 3.67 -0.39
CA ASP A 102 -3.89 4.00 -0.32
C ASP A 102 -4.48 3.70 1.06
N ALA A 103 -3.88 2.75 1.77
CA ALA A 103 -4.18 2.41 3.15
C ALA A 103 -2.98 1.72 3.80
N PHE A 104 -2.95 1.62 5.12
CA PHE A 104 -1.90 0.88 5.82
C PHE A 104 -2.40 0.36 7.16
N PHE A 105 -1.65 -0.56 7.77
CA PHE A 105 -1.94 -1.09 9.09
C PHE A 105 -0.67 -1.56 9.79
N PHE A 106 -0.77 -1.78 11.10
CA PHE A 106 0.31 -2.32 11.90
C PHE A 106 0.01 -3.74 12.34
N VAL A 107 1.03 -4.58 12.30
CA VAL A 107 0.99 -5.98 12.71
C VAL A 107 1.85 -6.18 13.95
N LYS A 108 1.32 -6.88 14.95
CA LYS A 108 2.04 -7.20 16.19
C LYS A 108 3.07 -8.32 16.00
N SER A 109 4.13 -8.02 15.27
CA SER A 109 5.30 -8.87 15.07
C SER A 109 6.49 -8.42 15.94
N ASN A 110 7.61 -9.14 15.87
CA ASN A 110 8.86 -8.73 16.52
C ASN A 110 10.01 -8.67 15.49
N PRO A 111 10.44 -7.46 15.06
CA PRO A 111 9.85 -6.15 15.38
C PRO A 111 8.43 -5.96 14.83
N MET A 112 7.69 -4.95 15.34
CA MET A 112 6.38 -4.57 14.79
C MET A 112 6.52 -4.17 13.32
N THR A 113 5.53 -4.52 12.50
CA THR A 113 5.59 -4.28 11.05
C THR A 113 4.50 -3.30 10.62
N LEU A 114 4.89 -2.25 9.91
CA LEU A 114 3.98 -1.41 9.12
C LEU A 114 3.80 -2.06 7.75
N VAL A 115 2.56 -2.33 7.39
CA VAL A 115 2.19 -2.88 6.07
C VAL A 115 1.39 -1.83 5.29
N GLY A 116 1.98 -1.33 4.21
CA GLY A 116 1.34 -0.44 3.26
C GLY A 116 0.59 -1.21 2.19
N LEU A 117 -0.63 -0.75 1.86
CA LEU A 117 -1.42 -1.24 0.75
C LEU A 117 -1.43 -0.20 -0.37
N ARG A 118 -0.88 -0.56 -1.53
CA ARG A 118 -0.87 0.29 -2.73
C ARG A 118 -1.72 -0.36 -3.81
N MET A 119 -2.85 0.25 -4.11
CA MET A 119 -3.75 -0.15 -5.18
C MET A 119 -3.16 0.36 -6.49
N ALA A 120 -2.88 -0.55 -7.41
CA ALA A 120 -2.20 -0.25 -8.65
C ALA A 120 -2.99 -0.81 -9.83
N ALA A 121 -3.49 0.06 -10.71
CA ALA A 121 -4.07 -0.37 -11.98
C ALA A 121 -2.99 -0.75 -13.01
N ALA A 122 -1.74 -0.31 -12.82
CA ALA A 122 -0.63 -0.49 -13.76
C ALA A 122 0.44 -1.46 -13.23
N GLY A 123 1.28 -1.95 -14.15
CA GLY A 123 2.32 -2.97 -13.90
C GLY A 123 3.61 -2.47 -13.26
N GLU A 124 3.82 -1.16 -13.23
CA GLU A 124 5.05 -0.53 -12.74
C GLU A 124 4.70 0.82 -12.10
N HIS A 125 5.36 1.14 -10.99
CA HIS A 125 5.18 2.40 -10.30
C HIS A 125 6.52 2.92 -9.76
N HIS A 126 6.95 4.06 -10.29
CA HIS A 126 8.08 4.80 -9.76
C HIS A 126 7.75 5.35 -8.37
N THR A 127 8.48 4.87 -7.36
CA THR A 127 8.48 5.48 -6.03
C THR A 127 9.60 6.51 -6.00
N THR A 128 9.34 7.71 -5.51
CA THR A 128 10.37 8.74 -5.35
C THR A 128 10.73 8.94 -3.89
N THR A 129 11.95 9.40 -3.63
CA THR A 129 12.39 9.77 -2.26
C THR A 129 11.47 10.81 -1.63
N SER A 130 10.97 11.77 -2.43
CA SER A 130 10.01 12.77 -1.98
C SER A 130 8.68 12.16 -1.50
N THR A 131 8.19 11.13 -2.18
CA THR A 131 6.93 10.46 -1.83
C THR A 131 7.09 9.65 -0.54
N VAL A 132 8.20 8.92 -0.39
CA VAL A 132 8.50 8.17 0.84
C VAL A 132 8.64 9.12 2.02
N ARG A 133 9.35 10.24 1.85
CA ARG A 133 9.49 11.27 2.87
C ARG A 133 8.17 11.87 3.31
N GLN A 134 7.33 12.28 2.35
CA GLN A 134 6.03 12.84 2.67
C GLN A 134 5.19 11.85 3.47
N PHE A 135 5.20 10.56 3.09
CA PHE A 135 4.49 9.54 3.86
C PHE A 135 5.00 9.43 5.30
N THR A 136 6.32 9.41 5.52
CA THR A 136 6.86 9.35 6.89
C THR A 136 6.58 10.62 7.71
N GLU A 137 6.54 11.79 7.07
CA GLU A 137 6.11 13.06 7.69
C GLU A 137 4.64 13.02 8.11
N TYR A 138 3.74 12.47 7.27
CA TYR A 138 2.35 12.25 7.64
C TYR A 138 2.22 11.32 8.85
N LEU A 139 2.94 10.20 8.87
CA LEU A 139 2.92 9.27 10.00
C LEU A 139 3.43 9.94 11.30
N ALA A 140 4.47 10.76 11.20
CA ALA A 140 4.98 11.55 12.33
C ALA A 140 3.97 12.59 12.83
N ALA A 141 3.17 13.14 11.93
CA ALA A 141 2.13 14.10 12.26
C ALA A 141 0.90 13.44 12.89
N TYR A 142 0.55 12.21 12.46
CA TYR A 142 -0.62 11.48 12.98
C TYR A 142 -0.36 10.73 14.29
N PHE A 143 0.83 10.15 14.48
CA PHE A 143 1.06 9.17 15.55
C PHE A 143 1.94 9.68 16.68
N ASN A 144 1.55 9.37 17.92
CA ASN A 144 2.38 9.57 19.10
C ASN A 144 3.60 8.65 19.08
N GLY A 145 4.75 9.14 19.57
CA GLY A 145 5.96 8.33 19.70
C GLY A 145 6.58 7.86 18.38
N TRP A 146 6.16 8.41 17.24
CA TRP A 146 6.59 7.95 15.91
C TRP A 146 8.11 7.94 15.71
N GLU A 147 8.84 8.93 16.23
CA GLU A 147 10.30 9.00 16.10
C GLU A 147 11.00 7.77 16.71
N GLU A 148 10.56 7.32 17.89
CA GLU A 148 11.12 6.14 18.54
C GLU A 148 10.65 4.86 17.86
N LEU A 149 9.35 4.78 17.54
CA LEU A 149 8.74 3.62 16.92
C LEU A 149 9.35 3.32 15.56
N SER A 150 9.48 4.33 14.69
CA SER A 150 9.96 4.18 13.31
C SER A 150 11.35 3.55 13.21
N ARG A 151 12.23 3.77 14.20
CA ARG A 151 13.58 3.17 14.27
C ARG A 151 13.56 1.67 14.51
N GLN A 152 12.47 1.14 15.05
CA GLN A 152 12.33 -0.26 15.44
C GLN A 152 11.38 -1.02 14.52
N LEU A 153 10.68 -0.36 13.59
CA LEU A 153 9.70 -0.98 12.70
C LEU A 153 10.34 -1.72 11.53
N SER A 154 9.73 -2.86 11.18
CA SER A 154 9.84 -3.45 9.85
C SER A 154 8.82 -2.80 8.90
N TRP A 155 9.16 -2.73 7.61
CA TRP A 155 8.32 -2.11 6.59
C TRP A 155 8.03 -3.08 5.46
N GLU A 156 6.76 -3.23 5.14
CA GLU A 156 6.28 -4.01 4.01
C GLU A 156 5.31 -3.22 3.15
N ILE A 157 5.33 -3.45 1.84
CA ILE A 157 4.35 -2.89 0.91
C ILE A 157 3.76 -3.99 0.06
N ILE A 158 2.44 -3.98 -0.08
CA ILE A 158 1.68 -4.88 -0.92
C ILE A 158 1.07 -4.06 -2.06
N TYR A 159 1.53 -4.35 -3.27
CA TYR A 159 0.91 -3.88 -4.50
C TYR A 159 -0.28 -4.78 -4.84
N VAL A 160 -1.48 -4.19 -4.81
CA VAL A 160 -2.73 -4.89 -5.13
C VAL A 160 -3.17 -4.45 -6.52
N GLN A 161 -3.08 -5.37 -7.47
CA GLN A 161 -3.38 -5.12 -8.87
C GLN A 161 -4.68 -5.76 -9.31
N HIS A 162 -5.35 -5.18 -10.29
CA HIS A 162 -6.42 -5.89 -10.97
C HIS A 162 -5.86 -7.07 -11.76
N ALA A 163 -6.59 -8.19 -11.83
CA ALA A 163 -6.14 -9.41 -12.49
C ALA A 163 -5.91 -9.25 -14.00
N ASP A 164 -6.59 -8.27 -14.61
CA ASP A 164 -6.45 -7.95 -16.03
C ASP A 164 -5.30 -6.95 -16.30
N SER A 165 -4.68 -6.39 -15.25
CA SER A 165 -3.52 -5.52 -15.38
C SER A 165 -2.26 -6.33 -15.67
N THR A 166 -1.28 -5.71 -16.34
CA THR A 166 0.07 -6.29 -16.47
C THR A 166 0.63 -6.56 -15.07
N PRO A 167 0.97 -7.82 -14.73
CA PRO A 167 1.45 -8.14 -13.39
C PRO A 167 2.79 -7.45 -13.11
N MET A 168 2.91 -6.88 -11.93
CA MET A 168 4.16 -6.33 -11.43
C MET A 168 5.09 -7.50 -11.13
N ASN A 169 6.15 -7.66 -11.92
CA ASN A 169 7.09 -8.78 -11.77
C ASN A 169 8.38 -8.39 -11.07
N ASP A 170 8.75 -7.14 -11.20
CA ASP A 170 10.03 -6.64 -10.74
C ASP A 170 9.89 -5.88 -9.42
N TRP A 171 10.96 -5.91 -8.65
CA TRP A 171 11.09 -5.12 -7.45
C TRP A 171 11.14 -3.62 -7.80
N GLN A 172 10.40 -2.79 -7.06
CA GLN A 172 10.21 -1.37 -7.36
C GLN A 172 11.27 -0.53 -6.65
N GLY A 173 12.12 0.15 -7.41
CA GLY A 173 13.14 1.05 -6.88
C GLY A 173 12.58 2.36 -6.32
N CYS A 174 13.43 3.06 -5.56
CA CYS A 174 13.17 4.44 -5.15
C CYS A 174 14.08 5.41 -5.92
N ASP A 175 13.47 6.25 -6.74
CA ASP A 175 14.16 7.25 -7.54
C ASP A 175 14.53 8.47 -6.69
N VAL A 176 15.80 8.86 -6.74
CA VAL A 176 16.31 10.06 -6.09
C VAL A 176 15.94 11.27 -6.95
N VAL A 177 14.98 12.06 -6.47
CA VAL A 177 14.60 13.33 -7.11
C VAL A 177 15.09 14.46 -6.23
N ASP A 178 15.96 15.32 -6.78
CA ASP A 178 16.42 16.55 -6.11
C ASP A 178 15.24 17.53 -5.99
N SER A 179 14.54 17.46 -4.86
CA SER A 179 13.59 18.50 -4.47
C SER A 179 14.34 19.68 -3.84
N ASN A 180 14.00 20.91 -4.24
CA ASN A 180 14.72 22.18 -3.98
C ASN A 180 15.01 22.58 -2.51
N ASN A 181 14.78 21.73 -1.51
CA ASN A 181 14.94 22.08 -0.08
C ASN A 181 15.58 20.97 0.78
N VAL A 182 16.07 19.88 0.19
CA VAL A 182 16.64 18.74 0.94
C VAL A 182 18.03 18.42 0.41
N SER A 183 18.97 18.07 1.29
CA SER A 183 20.32 17.72 0.86
C SER A 183 20.30 16.40 0.08
N GLY A 184 21.17 16.26 -0.92
CA GLY A 184 21.28 15.00 -1.66
C GLY A 184 21.60 13.79 -0.75
N ALA A 185 22.23 14.02 0.41
CA ALA A 185 22.52 12.99 1.39
C ALA A 185 21.25 12.40 2.02
N ASP A 186 20.29 13.24 2.41
CA ASP A 186 19.03 12.79 3.01
C ASP A 186 18.19 11.99 1.99
N ASN A 187 18.18 12.42 0.73
CA ASN A 187 17.50 11.67 -0.33
C ASN A 187 18.15 10.30 -0.57
N ASN A 188 19.48 10.21 -0.52
CA ASN A 188 20.19 8.94 -0.65
C ASN A 188 19.90 7.99 0.51
N GLU A 189 19.77 8.52 1.73
CA GLU A 189 19.39 7.71 2.90
C GLU A 189 17.97 7.14 2.76
N ILE A 190 17.01 7.95 2.29
CA ILE A 190 15.64 7.49 2.03
C ILE A 190 15.62 6.41 0.95
N ALA A 191 16.39 6.58 -0.13
CA ALA A 191 16.50 5.58 -1.19
C ALA A 191 17.13 4.29 -0.67
N ALA A 192 18.20 4.37 0.12
CA ALA A 192 18.83 3.21 0.73
C ALA A 192 17.87 2.48 1.70
N PHE A 193 17.14 3.22 2.53
CA PHE A 193 16.10 2.68 3.39
C PHE A 193 15.05 1.90 2.59
N TRP A 194 14.51 2.49 1.52
CA TRP A 194 13.55 1.81 0.66
C TRP A 194 14.14 0.53 0.04
N ASN A 195 15.36 0.63 -0.48
CA ASN A 195 16.00 -0.44 -1.23
C ASN A 195 16.41 -1.63 -0.35
N GLU A 196 16.75 -1.37 0.91
CA GLU A 196 17.32 -2.38 1.80
C GLU A 196 16.37 -2.85 2.90
N LYS A 197 15.44 -2.00 3.34
CA LYS A 197 14.60 -2.23 4.53
C LYS A 197 13.14 -2.49 4.21
N VAL A 198 12.64 -2.01 3.07
CA VAL A 198 11.23 -2.22 2.68
C VAL A 198 11.09 -3.51 1.88
N ARG A 199 10.32 -4.46 2.42
CA ARG A 199 9.93 -5.67 1.68
C ARG A 199 8.72 -5.39 0.81
N GLN A 200 8.71 -5.95 -0.38
CA GLN A 200 7.67 -5.68 -1.37
C GLN A 200 6.99 -6.97 -1.80
N TYR A 201 5.68 -6.89 -1.97
CA TYR A 201 4.82 -8.00 -2.36
C TYR A 201 3.85 -7.53 -3.42
N GLN A 202 3.40 -8.45 -4.26
CA GLN A 202 2.31 -8.21 -5.19
C GLN A 202 1.24 -9.28 -5.06
N VAL A 203 0.01 -8.88 -5.36
CA VAL A 203 -1.12 -9.77 -5.53
C VAL A 203 -2.06 -9.23 -6.58
N SER A 204 -2.57 -10.11 -7.43
CA SER A 204 -3.60 -9.80 -8.40
C SER A 204 -4.98 -10.22 -7.87
N ILE A 205 -5.96 -9.33 -7.98
CA ILE A 205 -7.34 -9.54 -7.57
C ILE A 205 -8.30 -9.34 -8.74
N SER A 206 -9.31 -10.20 -8.81
CA SER A 206 -10.38 -10.12 -9.78
C SER A 206 -11.67 -9.64 -9.12
N SER A 207 -12.64 -9.20 -9.92
CA SER A 207 -14.00 -8.91 -9.44
C SER A 207 -14.69 -10.09 -8.74
N ARG A 208 -14.20 -11.32 -8.91
CA ARG A 208 -14.70 -12.51 -8.19
C ARG A 208 -14.16 -12.64 -6.78
N ASP A 209 -13.02 -12.03 -6.51
CA ASP A 209 -12.38 -12.03 -5.19
C ASP A 209 -13.09 -11.08 -4.24
N VAL A 210 -13.63 -9.97 -4.75
CA VAL A 210 -14.35 -8.98 -3.95
C VAL A 210 -15.65 -9.59 -3.39
N PRO A 211 -15.90 -9.52 -2.06
CA PRO A 211 -17.11 -10.05 -1.46
C PRO A 211 -18.35 -9.47 -2.12
N ARG A 212 -19.25 -10.33 -2.61
CA ARG A 212 -20.43 -9.92 -3.39
C ARG A 212 -21.59 -9.34 -2.58
N ARG A 213 -21.47 -9.19 -1.25
CA ARG A 213 -22.48 -8.60 -0.35
C ARG A 213 -21.90 -8.42 1.06
N PHE A 214 -22.21 -7.27 1.68
CA PHE A 214 -22.36 -7.13 3.13
C PHE A 214 -23.83 -7.35 3.49
#